data_AF-A0A8T1S6E9-F1
#
_entry.id   AF-A0A8T1S6E9-F1
#
_cell.length_a   1.000
_cell.length_b   1.000
_cell.length_c   1.000
_cell.angle_alpha   90.00
_cell.angle_beta   90.00
_cell.angle_gamma   90.00
#
_symmetry.space_group_name_H-M   'P 1'
#
loop_
_entity.id
_entity.type
_entity.pdbx_description
1 polymer ?
#
loop_
_entity_poly.entity_id
_entity_poly.type
_entity_poly.pdbx_seq_one_letter_code
_entity_poly.pdbx_strand_id
1 'polypeptide(L)'
;FFFRCGFAGETGPRCIIPSEIKKSDIPKPIKVVQYNINTEELYSYLKEFIHMLYFRHLLVNPRDRRVVIVESVLCPSHFRETLTRVLFKYFEVPSVLFAPSHLMSLLTLGINSAMVLDCGYAESLVLPIYEGIPVLSCWGALPLGGKAIHKELENQLLEQCTVDTGVAKGQRLPSVMGSVPEDVVEDIKGKTLYFKKPYVVLFPQRSI
;
A
#
# COMPACT_ATOMS: atom_id res chain seq x y z
N PHE A 1 -2.41 -4.77 1.97
CA PHE A 1 -1.51 -3.91 1.17
C PHE A 1 -1.13 -4.68 -0.09
N PHE A 2 -1.23 -4.05 -1.26
CA PHE A 2 -1.07 -4.74 -2.54
C PHE A 2 0.14 -4.21 -3.30
N PHE A 3 0.87 -5.12 -3.94
CA PHE A 3 1.97 -4.83 -4.84
C PHE A 3 1.51 -5.04 -6.28
N ARG A 4 1.69 -4.03 -7.12
CA ARG A 4 1.37 -4.11 -8.56
C ARG A 4 2.66 -4.34 -9.34
N CYS A 5 2.65 -5.33 -10.23
CA CYS A 5 3.79 -5.70 -11.06
C CYS A 5 3.35 -5.95 -12.51
N GLY A 6 4.23 -5.64 -13.46
CA GLY A 6 3.97 -5.79 -14.88
C GLY A 6 5.16 -5.34 -15.72
N PHE A 7 4.98 -5.34 -17.04
CA PHE A 7 6.00 -4.86 -17.97
C PHE A 7 5.68 -3.45 -18.47
N ALA A 8 6.73 -2.65 -18.66
CA ALA A 8 6.59 -1.36 -19.31
C ALA A 8 6.08 -1.55 -20.75
N GLY A 9 5.10 -0.74 -21.15
CA GLY A 9 4.44 -0.81 -22.45
C GLY A 9 3.13 -1.61 -22.47
N GLU A 10 2.81 -2.34 -21.39
CA GLU A 10 1.50 -2.95 -21.23
C GLU A 10 0.49 -1.93 -20.68
N THR A 11 -0.79 -2.06 -21.05
CA THR A 11 -1.86 -1.14 -20.63
C THR A 11 -2.20 -1.23 -19.14
N GLY A 12 -1.74 -2.27 -18.45
CA GLY A 12 -2.00 -2.47 -17.03
C GLY A 12 -1.00 -3.46 -16.41
N PRO A 13 -1.04 -3.62 -15.08
CA PRO A 13 -0.19 -4.58 -14.39
C PRO A 13 -0.61 -6.01 -14.75
N ARG A 14 0.35 -6.92 -14.92
CA ARG A 14 0.08 -8.36 -15.07
C ARG A 14 -0.39 -8.99 -13.77
N CYS A 15 0.12 -8.50 -12.65
CA CYS A 15 -0.09 -9.08 -11.34
C CYS A 15 -0.37 -8.01 -10.29
N ILE A 16 -1.36 -8.28 -9.46
CA ILE A 16 -1.63 -7.53 -8.24
C ILE A 16 -1.67 -8.56 -7.12
N ILE A 17 -0.65 -8.54 -6.27
CA ILE A 17 -0.46 -9.54 -5.21
C ILE A 17 -0.45 -8.86 -3.85
N PRO A 18 -0.95 -9.51 -2.78
CA PRO A 18 -0.77 -8.99 -1.44
C PRO A 18 0.73 -8.93 -1.13
N SER A 19 1.17 -7.86 -0.46
CA SER A 19 2.58 -7.68 -0.07
C SER A 19 2.92 -8.47 1.19
N GLU A 20 2.61 -9.76 1.13
CA GLU A 20 2.72 -10.70 2.23
C GLU A 20 3.45 -11.95 1.78
N ILE A 21 4.29 -12.47 2.66
CA ILE A 21 4.97 -13.75 2.48
C ILE A 21 4.39 -14.78 3.45
N LYS A 22 4.16 -15.98 2.94
CA LYS A 22 3.77 -17.15 3.75
C LYS A 22 5.01 -17.99 3.97
N LYS A 23 5.52 -18.00 5.20
CA LYS A 23 6.59 -18.92 5.61
C LYS A 23 5.98 -20.21 6.14
N SER A 24 6.63 -21.34 5.85
CA SER A 24 6.24 -22.66 6.34
C SER A 24 6.15 -22.73 7.87
N ASP A 25 6.99 -21.95 8.55
CA ASP A 25 7.15 -21.99 10.01
C ASP A 25 6.15 -21.10 10.77
N ILE A 26 5.51 -20.14 10.09
CA ILE A 26 4.65 -19.13 10.73
C ILE A 26 3.24 -19.22 10.12
N PRO A 27 2.20 -19.51 10.93
CA PRO A 27 0.84 -19.71 10.42
C PRO A 27 0.19 -18.42 9.91
N LYS A 28 0.69 -17.25 10.33
CA LYS A 28 0.19 -15.94 9.87
C LYS A 28 1.08 -15.37 8.76
N PRO A 29 0.49 -14.81 7.70
CA PRO A 29 1.25 -14.14 6.66
C PRO A 29 2.00 -12.93 7.23
N ILE A 30 3.25 -12.74 6.80
CA ILE A 30 4.10 -11.64 7.25
C ILE A 30 4.09 -10.54 6.20
N LYS A 31 3.77 -9.31 6.60
CA LYS A 31 3.83 -8.13 5.73
C LYS A 31 5.28 -7.82 5.37
N VAL A 32 5.57 -7.70 4.07
CA VAL A 32 6.93 -7.50 3.54
C VAL A 32 7.43 -6.07 3.74
N VAL A 33 6.53 -5.09 3.60
CA VAL A 33 6.87 -3.67 3.75
C VAL A 33 6.77 -3.29 5.22
N GLN A 34 7.91 -3.32 5.89
CA GLN A 34 8.08 -2.90 7.29
C GLN A 34 9.25 -1.92 7.37
N TYR A 35 9.09 -0.85 8.15
CA TYR A 35 10.08 0.23 8.25
C TYR A 35 10.94 0.17 9.52
N ASN A 36 10.46 -0.50 10.58
CA ASN A 36 11.15 -0.63 11.87
C ASN A 36 11.59 -2.08 12.11
N ILE A 37 12.45 -2.61 11.25
CA ILE A 37 12.96 -3.98 11.31
C ILE A 37 14.47 -4.00 11.10
N ASN A 38 15.13 -5.08 11.52
CA ASN A 38 16.54 -5.27 11.27
C ASN A 38 16.84 -5.42 9.77
N THR A 39 17.99 -4.91 9.33
CA THR A 39 18.43 -4.91 7.93
C THR A 39 18.49 -6.31 7.33
N GLU A 40 18.98 -7.29 8.10
CA GLU A 40 19.16 -8.67 7.61
C GLU A 40 17.83 -9.41 7.45
N GLU A 41 16.90 -9.21 8.36
CA GLU A 41 15.55 -9.77 8.26
C GLU A 41 14.79 -9.15 7.09
N LEU A 42 14.85 -7.82 6.94
CA LEU A 42 14.26 -7.12 5.81
C LEU A 42 14.83 -7.60 4.47
N TYR A 43 16.15 -7.81 4.42
CA TYR A 43 16.83 -8.34 3.24
C TYR A 43 16.29 -9.73 2.87
N SER A 44 16.11 -10.61 3.86
CA SER A 44 15.55 -11.96 3.67
C SER A 44 14.11 -11.90 3.15
N TYR A 45 13.26 -11.06 3.75
CA TYR A 45 11.86 -10.90 3.34
C TYR A 45 11.73 -10.34 1.92
N LEU A 46 12.49 -9.30 1.58
CA LEU A 46 12.50 -8.72 0.25
C LEU A 46 13.01 -9.72 -0.80
N LYS A 47 14.05 -10.49 -0.49
CA LYS A 47 14.56 -11.53 -1.38
C LYS A 47 13.50 -12.58 -1.67
N GLU A 48 12.84 -13.12 -0.65
CA GLU A 48 11.80 -14.13 -0.81
C GLU A 48 10.61 -13.61 -1.62
N PHE A 49 10.17 -12.38 -1.33
CA PHE A 49 9.08 -11.72 -2.04
C PHE A 49 9.40 -11.46 -3.52
N ILE A 50 10.58 -10.88 -3.81
CA ILE A 50 11.00 -10.59 -5.19
C ILE A 50 11.24 -11.88 -5.97
N HIS A 51 11.79 -12.92 -5.33
CA HIS A 51 11.95 -14.23 -5.95
C HIS A 51 10.58 -14.79 -6.38
N MET A 52 9.60 -14.75 -5.48
CA MET A 52 8.24 -15.16 -5.79
C MET A 52 7.66 -14.33 -6.95
N LEU A 53 7.91 -13.01 -6.98
CA LEU A 53 7.44 -12.11 -8.03
C LEU A 53 8.01 -12.46 -9.42
N TYR A 54 9.33 -12.66 -9.53
CA TYR A 54 9.95 -13.01 -10.81
C TYR A 54 9.59 -14.42 -11.29
N PHE A 55 9.68 -15.42 -10.40
CA PHE A 55 9.55 -16.82 -10.80
C PHE A 55 8.10 -17.32 -10.86
N ARG A 56 7.15 -16.71 -10.15
CA ARG A 56 5.73 -17.10 -10.24
C ARG A 56 4.90 -16.20 -11.13
N HIS A 57 5.19 -14.90 -11.15
CA HIS A 57 4.31 -13.93 -11.83
C HIS A 57 4.89 -13.38 -13.13
N LEU A 58 6.15 -12.92 -13.13
CA LEU A 58 6.75 -12.32 -14.32
C LEU A 58 7.31 -13.36 -15.31
N LEU A 59 7.75 -14.52 -14.82
CA LEU A 59 8.36 -15.62 -15.58
C LEU A 59 9.53 -15.16 -16.46
N VAL A 60 10.33 -14.21 -15.94
CA VAL A 60 11.45 -13.59 -16.65
C VAL A 60 12.67 -13.55 -15.74
N ASN A 61 13.85 -13.69 -16.33
CA ASN A 61 15.11 -13.56 -15.63
C ASN A 61 15.37 -12.09 -15.25
N PRO A 62 15.58 -11.76 -13.97
CA PRO A 62 15.85 -10.39 -13.51
C PRO A 62 17.13 -9.78 -14.12
N ARG A 63 18.10 -10.59 -14.53
CA ARG A 63 19.37 -10.11 -15.11
C ARG A 63 19.23 -9.47 -16.49
N ASP A 64 18.16 -9.81 -17.22
CA ASP A 64 17.98 -9.39 -18.61
C ASP A 64 17.13 -8.12 -18.73
N ARG A 65 16.61 -7.58 -17.62
CA ARG A 65 15.63 -6.49 -17.63
C ARG A 65 15.98 -5.40 -16.62
N ARG A 66 15.78 -4.14 -17.01
CA ARG A 66 15.85 -2.99 -16.10
C ARG A 66 14.60 -2.94 -15.23
N VAL A 67 14.75 -2.50 -13.98
CA VAL A 67 13.66 -2.45 -13.00
C VAL A 67 13.30 -1.00 -12.71
N VAL A 68 12.00 -0.69 -12.74
CA VAL A 68 11.46 0.58 -12.27
C VAL A 68 10.62 0.32 -11.03
N ILE A 69 10.95 1.00 -9.95
CA ILE A 69 10.29 0.89 -8.66
C ILE A 69 9.54 2.18 -8.42
N VAL A 70 8.22 2.08 -8.36
CA VAL A 70 7.35 3.22 -8.04
C VAL A 70 7.13 3.23 -6.54
N GLU A 71 7.63 4.27 -5.87
CA GLU A 71 7.53 4.42 -4.42
C GLU A 71 6.97 5.79 -4.02
N SER A 72 6.51 5.91 -2.78
CA SER A 72 6.17 7.20 -2.19
C SER A 72 7.44 8.02 -1.94
N VAL A 73 7.34 9.34 -2.05
CA VAL A 73 8.45 10.27 -1.77
C VAL A 73 8.92 10.17 -0.32
N LEU A 74 8.03 9.81 0.60
CA LEU A 74 8.30 9.68 2.04
C LEU A 74 8.86 8.31 2.44
N CYS A 75 9.15 7.44 1.48
CA CYS A 75 9.69 6.12 1.76
C CYS A 75 11.08 6.22 2.45
N PRO A 76 11.32 5.53 3.58
CA PRO A 76 12.57 5.60 4.31
C PRO A 76 13.79 5.16 3.48
N SER A 77 14.89 5.91 3.58
CA SER A 77 16.16 5.58 2.91
C SER A 77 16.67 4.18 3.25
N HIS A 78 16.48 3.74 4.50
CA HIS A 78 16.86 2.40 4.95
C HIS A 78 16.21 1.28 4.12
N PHE A 79 14.91 1.44 3.80
CA PHE A 79 14.18 0.48 2.98
C PHE A 79 14.69 0.51 1.53
N ARG A 80 14.91 1.71 0.97
CA ARG A 80 15.44 1.90 -0.38
C ARG A 80 16.83 1.27 -0.56
N GLU A 81 17.71 1.46 0.42
CA GLU A 81 19.07 0.87 0.42
C GLU A 81 19.03 -0.65 0.48
N THR A 82 18.19 -1.21 1.35
CA THR A 82 18.04 -2.67 1.47
C THR A 82 17.47 -3.28 0.20
N LEU A 83 16.44 -2.65 -0.39
CA LEU A 83 15.85 -3.06 -1.66
C LEU A 83 16.86 -3.01 -2.82
N THR A 84 17.63 -1.92 -2.90
CA THR A 84 18.72 -1.76 -3.88
C THR A 84 19.79 -2.83 -3.71
N ARG A 85 20.17 -3.14 -2.46
CA ARG A 85 21.12 -4.21 -2.15
C ARG A 85 20.62 -5.57 -2.63
N VAL A 86 19.36 -5.92 -2.37
CA VAL A 86 18.76 -7.18 -2.84
C VAL A 86 18.80 -7.27 -4.37
N LEU A 87 18.37 -6.21 -5.06
CA LEU A 87 18.27 -6.19 -6.52
C LEU A 87 19.64 -6.30 -7.21
N PHE A 88 20.65 -5.56 -6.75
CA PHE A 88 21.97 -5.59 -7.37
C PHE A 88 22.83 -6.76 -6.90
N LYS A 89 22.83 -7.09 -5.60
CA LYS A 89 23.74 -8.13 -5.06
C LYS A 89 23.22 -9.54 -5.24
N TYR A 90 21.91 -9.77 -5.17
CA TYR A 90 21.35 -11.12 -5.28
C TYR A 90 20.78 -11.39 -6.68
N PHE A 91 20.01 -10.44 -7.23
CA PHE A 91 19.38 -10.63 -8.55
C PHE A 91 20.23 -10.12 -9.72
N GLU A 92 21.30 -9.36 -9.45
CA GLU A 92 22.21 -8.81 -10.46
C GLU A 92 21.49 -8.08 -11.60
N VAL A 93 20.48 -7.27 -11.24
CA VAL A 93 19.74 -6.49 -12.24
C VAL A 93 20.63 -5.42 -12.88
N PRO A 94 20.48 -5.15 -14.18
CA PRO A 94 21.35 -4.21 -14.91
C PRO A 94 21.17 -2.76 -14.47
N SER A 95 19.97 -2.36 -14.05
CA SER A 95 19.67 -0.99 -13.62
C SER A 95 18.38 -0.96 -12.79
N VAL A 96 18.33 -0.06 -11.82
CA VAL A 96 17.16 0.23 -10.99
C VAL A 96 16.87 1.72 -11.06
N LEU A 97 15.61 2.08 -11.32
CA LEU A 97 15.11 3.45 -11.24
C LEU A 97 14.06 3.55 -10.14
N PHE A 98 14.24 4.51 -9.23
CA PHE A 98 13.23 4.88 -8.24
C PHE A 98 12.43 6.07 -8.75
N ALA A 99 11.14 5.86 -8.97
CA ALA A 99 10.24 6.86 -9.51
C ALA A 99 9.17 7.22 -8.47
N PRO A 100 8.94 8.52 -8.18
CA PRO A 100 7.91 8.92 -7.23
C PRO A 100 6.51 8.68 -7.79
N SER A 101 5.64 8.04 -6.99
CA SER A 101 4.28 7.63 -7.40
C SER A 101 3.44 8.79 -7.93
N HIS A 102 3.60 9.97 -7.34
CA HIS A 102 2.82 11.17 -7.66
C HIS A 102 3.16 11.69 -9.05
N LEU A 103 4.46 11.68 -9.40
CA LEU A 103 4.93 12.07 -10.72
C LEU A 103 4.50 11.07 -11.77
N MET A 104 4.60 9.76 -11.49
CA MET A 104 4.14 8.73 -12.42
C MET A 104 2.64 8.84 -12.69
N SER A 105 1.85 9.19 -11.68
CA SER A 105 0.40 9.43 -11.82
C SER A 105 0.08 10.70 -12.61
N LEU A 106 0.95 11.70 -12.57
CA LEU A 106 0.81 12.91 -13.37
C LEU A 106 1.10 12.62 -14.85
N LEU A 107 2.15 11.82 -15.13
CA LEU A 107 2.55 11.46 -16.48
C LEU A 107 1.46 10.71 -17.25
N THR A 108 0.63 9.90 -16.57
CA THR A 108 -0.48 9.20 -17.22
C THR A 108 -1.59 10.14 -17.68
N LEU A 109 -1.71 11.34 -17.08
CA LEU A 109 -2.67 12.37 -17.47
C LEU A 109 -2.16 13.28 -18.59
N GLY A 110 -0.86 13.27 -18.87
CA GLY A 110 -0.26 14.14 -19.89
C GLY A 110 -0.29 15.63 -19.54
N ILE A 111 -0.40 15.96 -18.25
CA ILE A 111 -0.38 17.33 -17.75
C ILE A 111 0.92 17.60 -16.99
N ASN A 112 1.42 18.83 -17.04
CA ASN A 112 2.71 19.17 -16.41
C ASN A 112 2.55 19.70 -14.98
N SER A 113 1.37 20.22 -14.64
CA SER A 113 1.10 20.89 -13.37
C SER A 113 -0.21 20.37 -12.77
N ALA A 114 -0.14 19.80 -11.56
CA ALA A 114 -1.33 19.38 -10.81
C ALA A 114 -1.02 19.20 -9.32
N MET A 115 -2.06 19.22 -8.50
CA MET A 115 -2.01 18.77 -7.12
C MET A 115 -2.43 17.30 -7.06
N VAL A 116 -1.53 16.43 -6.61
CA VAL A 116 -1.78 14.99 -6.51
C VAL A 116 -2.07 14.61 -5.07
N LEU A 117 -3.21 13.98 -4.82
CA LEU A 117 -3.57 13.37 -3.53
C LEU A 117 -3.53 11.84 -3.70
N ASP A 118 -2.60 11.20 -3.02
CA ASP A 118 -2.43 9.75 -2.95
C ASP A 118 -2.97 9.23 -1.61
N CYS A 119 -4.15 8.60 -1.63
CA CYS A 119 -4.78 7.98 -0.45
C CYS A 119 -4.35 6.52 -0.33
N GLY A 120 -3.24 6.28 0.35
CA GLY A 120 -2.66 4.95 0.54
C GLY A 120 -3.25 4.14 1.69
N TYR A 121 -2.62 3.00 1.97
CA TYR A 121 -2.99 2.16 3.12
C TYR A 121 -2.53 2.77 4.45
N ALA A 122 -1.27 3.20 4.54
CA ALA A 122 -0.69 3.71 5.79
C ALA A 122 -1.01 5.19 6.03
N GLU A 123 -1.00 5.99 4.97
CA GLU A 123 -1.13 7.44 5.00
C GLU A 123 -1.83 7.96 3.75
N SER A 124 -2.33 9.18 3.83
CA SER A 124 -2.77 9.97 2.69
C SER A 124 -1.81 11.14 2.49
N LEU A 125 -1.18 11.22 1.32
CA LEU A 125 -0.14 12.19 0.98
C LEU A 125 -0.64 13.12 -0.13
N VAL A 126 -0.49 14.42 0.09
CA VAL A 126 -0.69 15.45 -0.93
C VAL A 126 0.67 15.99 -1.36
N LEU A 127 0.92 15.98 -2.67
CA LEU A 127 2.12 16.55 -3.27
C LEU A 127 1.73 17.40 -4.50
N PRO A 128 1.94 18.73 -4.46
CA PRO A 128 1.83 19.57 -5.65
C PRO A 128 3.02 19.38 -6.58
N ILE A 129 2.74 19.31 -7.88
CA ILE A 129 3.72 19.22 -8.95
C ILE A 129 3.45 20.39 -9.91
N TYR A 130 4.50 21.13 -10.24
CA TYR A 130 4.43 22.29 -11.13
C TYR A 130 5.50 22.17 -12.22
N GLU A 131 5.08 22.23 -13.49
CA GLU A 131 5.95 22.07 -14.66
C GLU A 131 6.85 20.82 -14.60
N GLY A 132 6.27 19.70 -14.13
CA GLY A 132 6.97 18.42 -13.95
C GLY A 132 7.88 18.34 -12.72
N ILE A 133 7.97 19.41 -11.91
CA ILE A 133 8.82 19.48 -10.72
C ILE A 133 7.96 19.32 -9.46
N PRO A 134 8.20 18.29 -8.62
CA PRO A 134 7.49 18.14 -7.35
C PRO A 134 7.94 19.22 -6.36
N VAL A 135 6.99 19.97 -5.82
CA VAL A 135 7.25 21.05 -4.86
C VAL A 135 7.30 20.48 -3.45
N LEU A 136 8.47 19.95 -3.08
CA LEU A 136 8.72 19.30 -1.79
C LEU A 136 8.64 20.23 -0.57
N SER A 137 8.49 21.54 -0.74
CA SER A 137 8.24 22.48 0.37
C SER A 137 6.77 22.52 0.79
N CYS A 138 5.85 22.02 -0.05
CA CYS A 138 4.40 22.17 0.11
C CYS A 138 3.68 20.82 0.20
N TRP A 139 4.35 19.77 0.68
CA TRP A 139 3.71 18.48 0.89
C TRP A 139 2.94 18.44 2.22
N GLY A 140 1.93 17.57 2.30
CA GLY A 140 1.24 17.26 3.54
C GLY A 140 0.86 15.79 3.59
N ALA A 141 1.16 15.10 4.68
CA ALA A 141 0.72 13.73 4.93
C ALA A 141 -0.07 13.63 6.22
N LEU A 142 -1.10 12.80 6.21
CA LEU A 142 -1.84 12.41 7.40
C LEU A 142 -1.84 10.90 7.54
N PRO A 143 -1.73 10.34 8.76
CA PRO A 143 -1.84 8.89 9.01
C PRO A 143 -3.31 8.41 8.90
N LEU A 144 -4.07 9.00 7.98
CA LEU A 144 -5.47 8.71 7.68
C LEU A 144 -5.53 8.06 6.31
N GLY A 145 -5.29 6.75 6.27
CA GLY A 145 -5.41 5.93 5.06
C GLY A 145 -6.33 4.73 5.29
N GLY A 146 -6.14 3.70 4.48
CA GLY A 146 -6.86 2.43 4.62
C GLY A 146 -6.73 1.77 6.01
N LYS A 147 -5.59 1.94 6.70
CA LYS A 147 -5.34 1.40 8.04
C LYS A 147 -6.20 2.09 9.11
N ALA A 148 -6.42 3.39 9.00
CA ALA A 148 -7.27 4.13 9.93
C ALA A 148 -8.73 3.68 9.80
N ILE A 149 -9.21 3.53 8.55
CA ILE A 149 -10.55 2.99 8.27
C ILE A 149 -10.67 1.55 8.78
N HIS A 150 -9.65 0.73 8.59
CA HIS A 150 -9.65 -0.66 9.06
C HIS A 150 -9.78 -0.74 10.58
N LYS A 151 -9.00 0.07 11.31
CA LYS A 151 -9.07 0.14 12.78
C LYS A 151 -10.42 0.64 13.27
N GLU A 152 -10.98 1.66 12.62
CA GLU A 152 -12.28 2.20 12.99
C GLU A 152 -13.40 1.18 12.73
N LEU A 153 -13.35 0.48 11.60
CA LEU A 153 -14.30 -0.59 11.28
C LEU A 153 -14.21 -1.74 12.29
N GLU A 154 -12.99 -2.14 12.68
CA GLU A 154 -12.78 -3.17 13.71
C GLU A 154 -13.38 -2.75 15.05
N ASN A 155 -13.14 -1.51 15.49
CA ASN A 155 -13.72 -0.97 16.73
C ASN A 155 -15.25 -1.00 16.68
N GLN A 156 -15.86 -0.51 15.60
CA GLN A 156 -17.31 -0.48 15.45
C GLN A 156 -17.92 -1.88 15.40
N LEU A 157 -17.25 -2.84 14.74
CA LEU A 157 -17.69 -4.23 14.71
C LEU A 157 -17.62 -4.86 16.11
N LEU A 158 -16.56 -4.60 16.88
CA LEU A 158 -16.44 -5.11 18.25
C LEU A 158 -17.53 -4.54 19.18
N GLU A 159 -17.87 -3.26 19.04
CA GLU A 159 -18.85 -2.60 19.90
C GLU A 159 -20.29 -2.95 19.56
N GLN A 160 -20.64 -3.01 18.27
CA GLN A 160 -22.03 -3.01 17.81
C GLN A 160 -22.46 -4.29 17.08
N CYS A 161 -21.52 -5.15 16.68
CA CYS A 161 -21.87 -6.34 15.91
C CYS A 161 -22.43 -7.46 16.80
N THR A 162 -23.46 -8.11 16.28
CA THR A 162 -24.05 -9.31 16.87
C THR A 162 -23.86 -10.48 15.92
N VAL A 163 -23.52 -11.62 16.49
CA VAL A 163 -23.27 -12.87 15.80
C VAL A 163 -24.37 -13.85 16.16
N ASP A 164 -24.98 -14.43 15.13
CA ASP A 164 -25.88 -15.55 15.29
C ASP A 164 -25.07 -16.84 15.23
N THR A 165 -24.96 -17.53 16.36
CA THR A 165 -24.44 -18.90 16.37
C THR A 165 -25.61 -19.87 16.17
N GLY A 166 -25.34 -21.07 15.64
CA GLY A 166 -26.39 -22.09 15.45
C GLY A 166 -27.16 -22.47 16.73
N VAL A 167 -26.68 -22.03 17.90
CA VAL A 167 -27.26 -22.28 19.24
C VAL A 167 -27.96 -21.05 19.81
N ALA A 168 -27.52 -19.82 19.49
CA ALA A 168 -28.09 -18.59 20.02
C ALA A 168 -27.94 -17.42 19.05
N LYS A 169 -29.04 -16.67 18.85
CA LYS A 169 -29.06 -15.45 18.05
C LYS A 169 -28.69 -14.21 18.88
N GLY A 170 -27.99 -13.26 18.28
CA GLY A 170 -27.74 -11.95 18.87
C GLY A 170 -26.60 -11.87 19.91
N GLN A 171 -25.63 -12.79 19.89
CA GLN A 171 -24.49 -12.72 20.81
C GLN A 171 -23.52 -11.61 20.40
N ARG A 172 -22.94 -10.87 21.35
CA ARG A 172 -21.96 -9.83 21.00
C ARG A 172 -20.67 -10.47 20.48
N LEU A 173 -20.10 -9.87 19.44
CA LEU A 173 -18.90 -10.37 18.77
C LEU A 173 -17.69 -10.61 19.72
N PRO A 174 -17.39 -9.75 20.71
CA PRO A 174 -16.28 -9.97 21.65
C PRO A 174 -16.41 -11.24 22.50
N SER A 175 -17.64 -11.74 22.67
CA SER A 175 -17.90 -12.97 23.44
C SER A 175 -17.62 -14.25 22.63
N VAL A 176 -17.53 -14.13 21.30
CA VAL A 176 -17.37 -15.24 20.37
C VAL A 176 -15.98 -15.23 19.72
N MET A 177 -15.46 -14.04 19.38
CA MET A 177 -14.16 -13.88 18.75
C MET A 177 -13.47 -12.59 19.21
N GLY A 178 -12.18 -12.70 19.54
CA GLY A 178 -11.39 -11.57 20.05
C GLY A 178 -10.94 -10.56 18.97
N SER A 179 -10.79 -10.99 17.72
CA SER A 179 -10.49 -10.11 16.59
C SER A 179 -10.99 -10.70 15.27
N VAL A 180 -11.36 -9.82 14.32
CA VAL A 180 -11.82 -10.21 12.98
C VAL A 180 -10.60 -10.35 12.05
N PRO A 181 -10.52 -11.40 11.22
CA PRO A 181 -9.43 -11.53 10.24
C PRO A 181 -9.38 -10.34 9.28
N GLU A 182 -8.17 -9.86 8.95
CA GLU A 182 -7.99 -8.69 8.08
C GLU A 182 -8.67 -8.87 6.71
N ASP A 183 -8.62 -10.08 6.13
CA ASP A 183 -9.24 -10.39 4.83
C ASP A 183 -10.74 -10.12 4.82
N VAL A 184 -11.44 -10.49 5.90
CA VAL A 184 -12.89 -10.29 6.04
C VAL A 184 -13.20 -8.80 6.17
N VAL A 185 -12.39 -8.07 6.94
CA VAL A 185 -12.55 -6.62 7.11
C VAL A 185 -12.27 -5.87 5.80
N GLU A 186 -11.30 -6.32 4.99
CA GLU A 186 -11.08 -5.76 3.66
C GLU A 186 -12.28 -6.01 2.73
N ASP A 187 -12.87 -7.19 2.79
CA ASP A 187 -14.07 -7.56 2.03
C ASP A 187 -15.29 -6.72 2.43
N ILE A 188 -15.51 -6.52 3.73
CA ILE A 188 -16.55 -5.64 4.27
C ILE A 188 -16.33 -4.22 3.74
N LYS A 189 -15.12 -3.67 3.91
CA LYS A 189 -14.77 -2.32 3.44
C LYS A 189 -15.07 -2.15 1.94
N GLY A 190 -14.78 -3.14 1.11
CA GLY A 190 -15.03 -3.08 -0.33
C GLY A 190 -16.50 -3.19 -0.74
N LYS A 191 -17.34 -3.83 0.08
CA LYS A 191 -18.74 -4.17 -0.27
C LYS A 191 -19.79 -3.29 0.43
N THR A 192 -19.52 -2.84 1.65
CA THR A 192 -20.53 -2.19 2.50
C THR A 192 -20.22 -0.74 2.84
N LEU A 193 -18.99 -0.27 2.61
CA LEU A 193 -18.66 1.12 2.89
C LEU A 193 -19.21 2.04 1.79
N TYR A 194 -20.13 2.93 2.15
CA TYR A 194 -20.70 3.92 1.24
C TYR A 194 -20.28 5.33 1.67
N PHE A 195 -19.76 6.11 0.71
CA PHE A 195 -19.42 7.51 0.95
C PHE A 195 -20.69 8.37 0.95
N LYS A 196 -21.04 8.91 2.11
CA LYS A 196 -22.09 9.93 2.21
C LYS A 196 -21.58 11.19 1.50
N LYS A 197 -22.37 11.76 0.58
CA LYS A 197 -22.01 13.03 -0.09
C LYS A 197 -21.72 14.09 0.97
N PRO A 198 -20.65 14.89 0.82
CA PRO A 198 -20.35 15.93 1.78
C PRO A 198 -21.51 16.93 1.80
N TYR A 199 -21.94 17.29 3.01
CA TYR A 199 -22.74 18.49 3.22
C TYR A 199 -21.95 19.69 2.71
N VAL A 200 -22.63 20.69 2.13
CA VAL A 200 -22.00 21.95 1.73
C VAL A 200 -21.48 22.64 2.99
N VAL A 201 -20.18 22.50 3.26
CA VAL A 201 -19.51 23.24 4.32
C VAL A 201 -19.17 24.62 3.74
N LEU A 202 -20.04 25.59 4.04
CA LEU A 202 -19.78 27.00 3.73
C LEU A 202 -18.72 27.50 4.71
N PHE A 203 -17.50 27.72 4.22
CA PHE A 203 -16.52 28.52 4.95
C PHE A 203 -16.89 29.99 4.77
N PRO A 204 -17.25 30.73 5.84
CA PRO A 204 -17.35 32.18 5.73
C PRO A 204 -15.95 32.72 5.44
N GLN A 205 -15.75 33.30 4.25
CA GLN A 205 -14.58 34.12 3.98
C GLN A 205 -14.51 35.22 5.04
N ARG A 206 -13.45 35.24 5.84
CA ARG A 206 -13.06 36.46 6.55
C ARG A 206 -12.53 37.43 5.49
N SER A 207 -13.29 38.48 5.22
CA SER A 207 -12.82 39.61 4.44
C SER A 207 -11.73 40.36 5.21
N ILE A 208 -10.54 40.36 4.61
CA ILE A 208 -9.36 41.24 4.78
C ILE A 208 -8.75 41.31 6.19
#